data_AF-A0A3D3T2G7-F1
#
_entry.id   AF-A0A3D3T2G7-F1
#
_cell.length_a   1.000
_cell.length_b   1.000
_cell.length_c   1.000
_cell.angle_alpha   90.00
_cell.angle_beta   90.00
_cell.angle_gamma   90.00
#
_symmetry.space_group_name_H-M   'P 1'
#
loop_
_entity.id
_entity.type
_entity.pdbx_description
1 polymer ?
#
loop_
_entity_poly.entity_id
_entity_poly.type
_entity_poly.pdbx_seq_one_letter_code
_entity_poly.pdbx_strand_id
1 'polypeptide(L)'
;RTLREFVPVAGVYPAGRLDWDSEGLLLLTDDGALQARISDPRFHLPKTYLVQVEGTPGEQELQKLRQGITLKDGDCRPAKASAPGGV
;
A
#
# COMPACT_ATOMS: atom_id res chain seq x y z
N ARG A 1 -12.16 -2.91 -17.93
CA ARG A 1 -12.59 -1.57 -17.44
C ARG A 1 -11.35 -0.81 -17.03
N THR A 2 -11.30 0.51 -17.22
CA THR A 2 -10.12 1.33 -16.85
C THR A 2 -10.52 2.56 -16.05
N LEU A 3 -9.54 3.24 -15.43
CA LEU A 3 -9.77 4.49 -14.69
C LEU A 3 -10.45 5.58 -15.52
N ARG A 4 -10.31 5.55 -16.85
CA ARG A 4 -10.94 6.51 -17.77
C ARG A 4 -12.46 6.50 -17.70
N GLU A 5 -13.07 5.40 -17.27
CA GLU A 5 -14.52 5.29 -17.06
C GLU A 5 -14.97 6.02 -15.78
N PHE A 6 -14.06 6.29 -14.84
CA PHE A 6 -14.36 6.82 -13.51
C PHE A 6 -13.80 8.22 -13.25
N VAL A 7 -12.76 8.62 -13.98
CA VAL A 7 -12.05 9.89 -13.77
C VAL A 7 -12.19 10.75 -15.03
N PRO A 8 -12.98 11.84 -15.00
CA PRO A 8 -13.22 12.70 -16.16
C PRO A 8 -12.09 13.71 -16.43
N VAL A 9 -10.91 13.53 -15.80
CA VAL A 9 -9.73 14.38 -15.97
C VAL A 9 -8.79 13.72 -16.98
N ALA A 10 -8.48 14.42 -18.07
CA ALA A 10 -7.55 13.95 -19.09
C ALA A 10 -6.09 14.22 -18.70
N GLY A 11 -5.16 13.44 -19.26
CA GLY A 11 -3.72 13.70 -19.15
C GLY A 11 -3.07 13.31 -17.82
N VAL A 12 -3.84 12.82 -16.83
CA VAL A 12 -3.31 12.33 -15.55
C VAL A 12 -3.09 10.82 -15.58
N TYR A 13 -2.09 10.36 -14.82
CA TYR A 13 -1.70 8.96 -14.73
C TYR A 13 -1.42 8.55 -13.27
N PRO A 14 -1.49 7.25 -12.93
CA PRO A 14 -1.19 6.76 -11.59
C PRO A 14 0.20 7.13 -11.08
N ALA A 15 0.23 7.82 -9.93
CA ALA A 15 1.44 8.04 -9.13
C ALA A 15 1.61 6.88 -8.15
N GLY A 16 2.13 5.77 -8.67
CA GLY A 16 2.14 4.48 -7.98
C GLY A 16 1.01 3.58 -8.44
N ARG A 17 1.15 2.27 -8.17
CA ARG A 17 0.19 1.24 -8.60
C ARG A 17 -0.62 0.76 -7.40
N LEU A 18 -1.90 0.54 -7.65
CA LEU A 18 -2.78 -0.26 -6.80
C LEU A 18 -3.14 -1.51 -7.59
N ASP A 19 -3.07 -2.67 -6.95
CA ASP A 19 -3.37 -3.93 -7.62
C ASP A 19 -4.85 -4.01 -7.98
N TRP A 20 -5.16 -4.78 -9.02
CA TRP A 20 -6.50 -4.83 -9.61
C TRP A 20 -7.58 -5.35 -8.66
N ASP A 21 -7.20 -6.27 -7.78
CA ASP A 21 -8.03 -6.88 -6.74
C ASP A 21 -7.95 -6.14 -5.39
N SER A 22 -7.22 -5.03 -5.34
CA SER A 22 -7.17 -4.13 -4.18
C SER A 22 -8.13 -2.97 -4.34
N GLU A 23 -8.46 -2.34 -3.22
CA GLU A 23 -9.33 -1.15 -3.17
C GLU A 23 -8.65 -0.01 -2.40
N GLY A 24 -9.13 1.22 -2.62
CA GLY A 24 -8.76 2.37 -1.80
C GLY A 24 -8.22 3.56 -2.57
N LEU A 25 -7.28 4.26 -1.94
CA LEU A 25 -6.74 5.53 -2.43
C LEU A 25 -5.76 5.32 -3.58
N LEU A 26 -6.03 5.95 -4.73
CA LEU A 26 -5.12 6.02 -5.87
C LEU A 26 -4.86 7.49 -6.24
N LEU A 27 -3.58 7.87 -6.27
CA LEU A 27 -3.15 9.22 -6.66
C LEU A 27 -2.93 9.28 -8.16
N LEU A 28 -3.44 10.34 -8.80
CA LEU A 28 -3.28 10.61 -10.23
C LEU A 28 -2.61 11.97 -10.42
N THR A 29 -1.64 12.05 -11.32
CA THR A 29 -0.89 13.29 -11.62
C THR A 29 -0.40 13.29 -13.06
N ASP A 30 -0.21 14.48 -13.62
CA ASP A 30 0.51 14.73 -14.88
C ASP A 30 1.96 15.22 -14.64
N ASP A 31 2.27 15.67 -13.42
CA ASP A 31 3.63 16.03 -12.99
C ASP A 31 4.53 14.79 -12.81
N GLY A 32 5.50 14.63 -13.70
CA GLY A 32 6.48 13.53 -13.69
C GLY A 32 7.42 13.54 -12.48
N ALA A 33 7.77 14.71 -11.93
CA ALA A 33 8.63 14.80 -10.74
C ALA A 33 7.88 14.32 -9.49
N LEU A 34 6.61 14.70 -9.36
CA LEU A 34 5.75 14.22 -8.28
C LEU A 34 5.48 12.71 -8.41
N GLN A 35 5.20 12.23 -9.62
CA GLN A 35 5.04 10.81 -9.92
C GLN A 35 6.27 10.02 -9.44
N ALA A 36 7.47 10.43 -9.86
CA ALA A 36 8.71 9.76 -9.50
C ALA A 36 8.94 9.77 -7.99
N ARG A 37 8.65 10.90 -7.32
CA ARG A 37 8.76 11.02 -5.87
C ARG A 37 7.85 10.06 -5.12
N ILE A 38 6.65 9.81 -5.64
CA ILE A 38 5.68 8.91 -4.99
C ILE A 38 5.99 7.45 -5.27
N SER A 39 6.34 7.11 -6.52
CA SER A 39 6.46 5.71 -6.95
C SER A 39 7.84 5.09 -6.75
N ASP A 40 8.91 5.89 -6.73
CA ASP A 40 10.26 5.36 -6.60
C ASP A 40 10.47 4.75 -5.20
N PRO A 41 10.82 3.45 -5.11
CA PRO A 41 11.03 2.78 -3.83
C PRO A 41 12.00 3.50 -2.90
N ARG A 42 12.99 4.24 -3.42
CA ARG A 42 14.01 4.93 -2.63
C ARG A 42 13.45 5.92 -1.60
N PHE A 43 12.26 6.47 -1.86
CA PHE A 43 11.65 7.46 -0.99
C PHE A 43 10.88 6.84 0.19
N HIS A 44 10.58 5.55 0.12
CA HIS A 44 9.95 4.79 1.21
C HIS A 44 8.74 5.49 1.84
N LEU A 45 7.91 6.14 1.01
CA LEU A 45 6.74 6.85 1.51
C LEU A 45 5.81 5.88 2.25
N PRO A 46 5.40 6.22 3.49
CA PRO A 46 4.55 5.36 4.29
C PRO A 46 3.21 5.19 3.61
N LYS A 47 2.69 3.96 3.67
CA LYS A 47 1.37 3.60 3.17
C LYS A 47 0.62 2.90 4.29
N THR A 48 -0.66 3.20 4.41
CA THR A 48 -1.54 2.63 5.43
C THR A 48 -2.63 1.83 4.75
N TYR A 49 -2.82 0.60 5.21
CA TYR A 49 -3.76 -0.35 4.64
C TYR A 49 -4.71 -0.82 5.73
N LEU A 50 -6.00 -0.93 5.39
CA LEU A 50 -6.93 -1.75 6.14
C LEU A 50 -7.04 -3.09 5.42
N VAL A 51 -6.72 -4.17 6.13
CA VAL A 51 -6.66 -5.52 5.54
C VAL A 51 -7.64 -6.42 6.27
N GLN A 52 -8.46 -7.13 5.50
CA GLN A 52 -9.28 -8.21 6.00
C GLN A 52 -8.54 -9.53 5.82
N VAL A 53 -8.50 -10.33 6.88
CA VAL A 53 -7.86 -11.66 6.89
C VAL A 53 -8.84 -12.71 7.39
N GLU A 54 -8.57 -13.97 7.08
CA GLU A 54 -9.25 -15.08 7.72
C GLU A 54 -8.80 -15.20 9.19
N GLY A 55 -9.78 -15.36 10.09
CA GLY A 55 -9.52 -15.42 11.53
C GLY A 55 -9.18 -14.07 12.16
N THR A 56 -8.58 -14.11 13.35
CA THR A 56 -8.17 -12.92 14.10
C THR A 56 -6.69 -13.08 14.49
N PRO A 57 -5.79 -12.24 13.95
CA PRO A 57 -4.38 -12.32 14.28
C PRO A 57 -4.13 -12.11 15.78
N GLY A 58 -3.38 -13.01 16.40
CA GLY A 58 -2.92 -12.87 17.76
C GLY A 58 -1.73 -11.91 17.88
N GLU A 59 -1.42 -11.49 19.11
CA GLU A 59 -0.35 -10.52 19.36
C GLU A 59 1.03 -11.00 18.89
N GLN A 60 1.31 -12.30 18.96
CA GLN A 60 2.56 -12.87 18.45
C GLN A 60 2.70 -12.72 16.92
N GLU A 61 1.60 -12.82 16.18
CA GLU A 61 1.59 -12.69 14.71
C GLU A 61 1.73 -11.22 14.31
N LEU A 62 1.02 -10.32 15.01
CA LEU A 62 1.19 -8.88 14.85
C LEU A 62 2.63 -8.45 15.15
N GLN A 63 3.25 -9.02 16.19
CA GLN A 63 4.64 -8.70 16.53
C GLN A 63 5.64 -9.13 15.45
N LYS A 64 5.43 -10.28 14.79
CA LYS A 64 6.23 -10.70 13.62
C LYS A 64 6.11 -9.68 12.49
N LEU A 65 4.90 -9.25 12.16
CA LEU A 65 4.68 -8.22 11.13
C LEU A 65 5.37 -6.90 11.49
N ARG A 66 5.34 -6.51 12.77
CA ARG A 66 6.00 -5.29 13.25
C ARG A 66 7.53 -5.35 13.16
N GLN A 67 8.12 -6.51 13.45
CA GLN A 67 9.56 -6.73 13.39
C GLN A 67 10.10 -6.88 11.96
N GLY A 68 9.23 -7.23 11.01
CA GLY A 68 9.61 -7.59 9.66
C GLY A 68 9.66 -9.11 9.51
N ILE A 69 9.28 -9.58 8.32
CA ILE A 69 9.23 -11.00 7.95
C ILE A 69 10.05 -11.23 6.69
N THR A 70 10.57 -12.44 6.50
CA THR A 70 11.26 -12.83 5.27
C THR A 70 10.27 -13.40 4.27
N LEU A 71 10.22 -12.82 3.08
CA LEU A 71 9.50 -13.33 1.92
C LEU A 71 10.48 -13.95 0.92
N LYS A 72 9.97 -14.54 -0.16
CA LYS A 72 10.81 -15.22 -1.19
C LYS A 72 11.80 -14.27 -1.87
N ASP A 73 11.45 -13.00 -1.96
CA ASP A 73 12.19 -11.93 -2.61
C ASP A 73 13.02 -11.07 -1.63
N GLY A 74 12.98 -11.38 -0.34
CA GLY A 74 13.83 -10.77 0.68
C GLY A 74 13.11 -10.36 1.95
N ASP A 75 13.83 -9.62 2.80
CA ASP A 75 13.32 -9.19 4.10
C ASP A 75 12.42 -7.95 3.99
N CYS A 76 11.24 -8.05 4.59
CA CYS A 76 10.37 -6.91 4.80
C CYS A 76 10.92 -6.03 5.93
N ARG A 77 10.83 -4.71 5.76
CA ARG A 77 11.18 -3.76 6.81
C ARG A 77 10.17 -3.81 7.96
N PRO A 78 10.58 -3.41 9.17
CA PRO A 78 9.65 -3.20 10.28
C PRO A 78 8.46 -2.32 9.88
N ALA A 79 7.28 -2.67 10.37
CA ALA A 79 6.02 -2.01 10.03
C ALA A 79 5.16 -1.73 11.27
N LYS A 80 4.13 -0.90 11.11
CA LYS A 80 3.06 -0.76 12.11
C LYS A 80 1.93 -1.74 11.76
N ALA A 81 1.52 -2.57 12.70
CA ALA A 81 0.42 -3.51 12.53
C ALA A 81 -0.42 -3.60 13.81
N SER A 82 -1.74 -3.56 13.67
CA SER A 82 -2.70 -3.67 14.76
C SER A 82 -4.01 -4.28 14.26
N ALA A 83 -4.69 -5.03 15.12
CA ALA A 83 -6.06 -5.50 14.87
C ALA A 83 -7.06 -4.63 15.66
N PRO A 84 -8.28 -4.41 15.14
CA PRO A 84 -9.34 -3.76 15.90
C PRO A 84 -9.60 -4.53 17.22
N GLY A 85 -9.55 -3.83 18.36
CA GLY A 85 -9.87 -4.42 19.68
C GLY A 85 -8.70 -5.00 20.48
N GLY A 86 -7.46 -4.93 19.97
CA GLY A 86 -6.26 -5.22 20.77
C GLY A 86 -5.79 -3.97 21.52
N VAL A 87 -5.92 -3.98 22.85
CA VAL A 87 -5.14 -3.12 23.77
C VAL A 87 -3.73 -3.65 23.92
#